data_AF-A0A1C5CA00-F1
#
_entry.id   AF-A0A1C5CA00-F1
#
_cell.length_a   1.000
_cell.length_b   1.000
_cell.length_c   1.000
_cell.angle_alpha   90.00
_cell.angle_beta   90.00
_cell.angle_gamma   90.00
#
_symmetry.space_group_name_H-M   'P 1'
#
loop_
_entity.id
_entity.type
_entity.pdbx_description
1 polymer ?
#
loop_
_entity_poly.entity_id
_entity_poly.type
_entity_poly.pdbx_seq_one_letter_code
_entity_poly.pdbx_strand_id
1 'polypeptide(L)' 'MLSINPKMAPRLDELEEDLIARRQRAVQEDWRGEIEGRDLTLTFLRGKREQARRIARSGPVSLGLPVVPHQKPQVTPE' A
#
# COMPACT_ATOMS: atom_id res chain seq x y z
N MET A 1 -7.93 -9.77 1.90
CA MET A 1 -7.10 -8.64 2.37
C MET A 1 -6.71 -7.80 1.15
N LEU A 2 -7.03 -6.50 1.12
CA LEU A 2 -6.81 -5.64 -0.06
C LEU A 2 -5.32 -5.52 -0.42
N SER A 3 -4.94 -5.83 -1.66
CA SER A 3 -3.58 -5.64 -2.16
C SER A 3 -3.29 -4.16 -2.40
N ILE A 4 -2.08 -3.70 -2.10
CA ILE A 4 -1.66 -2.31 -2.32
C ILE A 4 -0.77 -2.20 -3.55
N ASN A 5 -0.94 -1.12 -4.32
CA ASN A 5 -0.07 -0.81 -5.45
C ASN A 5 1.32 -0.40 -4.93
N PRO A 6 2.41 -1.05 -5.38
CA PRO A 6 3.78 -0.72 -4.93
C PRO A 6 4.18 0.74 -5.20
N LYS A 7 3.60 1.39 -6.22
CA LYS A 7 3.83 2.82 -6.52
C LYS A 7 3.34 3.76 -5.42
N MET A 8 2.52 3.27 -4.48
CA MET A 8 2.01 4.05 -3.35
C MET A 8 3.00 4.18 -2.20
N ALA A 9 4.16 3.49 -2.23
CA ALA A 9 5.10 3.51 -1.11
C ALA A 9 5.47 4.94 -0.64
N PRO A 10 5.82 5.92 -1.50
CA PRO A 10 6.10 7.29 -1.05
C PRO A 10 4.90 7.95 -0.36
N ARG A 11 3.69 7.72 -0.89
CA ARG A 11 2.46 8.27 -0.29
C ARG A 11 2.16 7.67 1.08
N LEU A 12 2.49 6.40 1.31
CA LEU A 12 2.34 5.75 2.61
C LEU A 12 3.33 6.31 3.64
N ASP A 13 4.52 6.72 3.20
CA ASP A 13 5.52 7.37 4.06
C ASP A 13 4.99 8.73 4.56
N GLU A 14 4.46 9.56 3.66
CA GLU A 14 3.82 10.85 4.01
C GLU A 14 2.65 10.69 4.99
N LEU A 15 1.80 9.67 4.77
CA LEU A 15 0.67 9.39 5.66
C LEU A 15 1.13 8.92 7.04
N GLU A 16 2.24 8.19 7.13
CA GLU A 16 2.79 7.77 8.42
C GLU A 16 3.29 8.98 9.22
N GLU A 17 3.96 9.92 8.56
CA GLU A 17 4.43 11.17 9.17
C GLU A 17 3.25 12.02 9.70
N ASP A 18 2.21 12.24 8.88
CA ASP A 18 1.01 12.97 9.31
C ASP A 18 0.32 12.30 10.49
N LEU A 19 0.16 10.97 10.47
CA LEU A 19 -0.44 10.22 11.57
C LEU A 19 0.38 10.31 12.86
N ILE A 20 1.72 10.32 12.78
CA ILE A 20 2.60 10.51 13.94
C ILE A 20 2.42 11.92 14.53
N ALA A 21 2.47 12.96 13.69
CA ALA A 21 2.30 14.35 14.13
C ALA A 21 0.93 14.55 14.81
N ARG A 22 -0.10 13.98 14.19
CA ARG A 22 -1.44 13.91 14.75
C ARG A 22 -1.44 13.19 16.10
N ARG A 23 -0.90 11.98 16.20
CA ARG A 23 -0.85 11.24 17.48
C ARG A 23 -0.19 12.07 18.58
N GLN A 24 0.91 12.76 18.29
CA GLN A 24 1.57 13.64 19.26
C GLN A 24 0.64 14.75 19.77
N ARG A 25 -0.13 15.39 18.88
CA ARG A 25 -1.15 16.35 19.28
C ARG A 25 -2.22 15.71 20.17
N ALA A 26 -2.71 14.53 19.82
CA ALA A 26 -3.71 13.83 20.64
C ALA A 26 -3.18 13.51 22.06
N VAL A 27 -1.89 13.21 22.21
CA VAL A 27 -1.23 13.03 23.51
C VAL A 27 -1.19 14.35 24.28
N GLN A 28 -0.83 15.46 23.63
CA GLN A 28 -0.77 16.78 24.27
C GLN A 28 -2.15 17.24 24.78
N GLU A 29 -3.21 16.86 24.08
CA GLU A 29 -4.59 17.27 24.36
C GLU A 29 -5.38 16.24 25.22
N ASP A 30 -4.72 15.17 25.70
CA ASP A 30 -5.34 14.01 26.39
C ASP A 30 -6.54 13.37 25.65
N TRP A 31 -6.51 13.36 24.32
CA TRP A 31 -7.57 12.75 23.50
C TRP A 31 -7.38 11.24 23.40
N ARG A 32 -7.70 10.50 24.47
CA ARG A 32 -7.44 9.06 24.59
C ARG A 32 -8.00 8.22 23.44
N GLY A 33 -9.24 8.48 23.01
CA GLY A 33 -9.85 7.77 21.89
C GLY A 33 -9.12 7.98 20.55
N GLU A 34 -8.60 9.18 20.32
CA GLU A 34 -7.80 9.49 19.13
C GLU A 34 -6.43 8.82 19.18
N ILE A 35 -5.82 8.68 20.37
CA ILE A 35 -4.54 7.99 20.54
C ILE A 35 -4.69 6.51 20.16
N GLU A 36 -5.69 5.82 20.72
CA GLU A 36 -5.96 4.40 20.44
C GLU A 36 -6.27 4.16 18.95
N GLY A 37 -7.15 4.99 18.37
CA GLY A 37 -7.50 4.90 16.95
C GLY A 37 -6.30 5.14 16.03
N ARG A 38 -5.41 6.09 16.39
CA ARG A 38 -4.19 6.38 15.63
C ARG A 38 -3.15 5.27 15.76
N ASP A 39 -2.99 4.67 16.93
CA ASP A 39 -2.06 3.55 17.11
C ASP A 39 -2.48 2.32 16.31
N LEU A 40 -3.77 2.03 16.26
CA LEU A 40 -4.31 0.97 15.41
C LEU A 40 -4.06 1.27 13.92
N THR A 41 -4.37 2.50 13.49
CA THR A 41 -4.19 2.91 12.10
C THR A 41 -2.72 2.89 11.68
N LEU A 42 -1.80 3.37 12.53
CA LEU A 42 -0.36 3.31 12.30
C LEU A 42 0.13 1.87 12.14
N THR A 43 -0.37 0.94 12.96
CA THR A 43 -0.02 -0.48 12.86
C THR A 43 -0.41 -1.05 11.49
N PHE A 44 -1.63 -0.80 11.04
CA PHE A 44 -2.08 -1.26 9.72
C PHE A 44 -1.33 -0.58 8.57
N LEU A 45 -1.07 0.72 8.68
CA LEU A 45 -0.35 1.48 7.66
C LEU A 45 1.09 0.94 7.48
N ARG A 46 1.80 0.68 8.57
CA ARG A 46 3.15 0.08 8.54
C ARG A 46 3.16 -1.28 7.85
N GLY A 47 2.17 -2.11 8.12
CA GLY A 47 1.99 -3.39 7.41
C GLY A 47 1.80 -3.20 5.90
N LYS A 48 1.01 -2.21 5.48
CA LYS A 48 0.82 -1.86 4.07
C LYS A 48 2.07 -1.30 3.42
N ARG A 49 2.82 -0.46 4.12
CA ARG A 49 4.09 0.12 3.68
C ARG A 49 5.11 -0.98 3.42
N GLU A 50 5.26 -1.93 4.34
CA GLU A 50 6.18 -3.07 4.13
C GLU A 50 5.71 -3.97 2.98
N GLN A 51 4.40 -4.23 2.87
CA GLN A 51 3.85 -4.97 1.72
C GLN A 51 4.19 -4.28 0.39
N ALA A 52 3.97 -2.97 0.28
CA ALA A 52 4.25 -2.18 -0.92
C ALA A 52 5.74 -2.23 -1.28
N ARG A 53 6.62 -2.06 -0.29
CA ARG A 53 8.07 -2.11 -0.47
C ARG A 53 8.53 -3.51 -0.88
N ARG A 54 7.95 -4.56 -0.29
CA ARG A 54 8.26 -5.95 -0.69
C ARG A 54 7.89 -6.19 -2.15
N ILE A 55 6.70 -5.79 -2.58
CA ILE A 55 6.26 -5.94 -3.97
C ILE A 55 7.14 -5.10 -4.91
N ALA A 56 7.53 -3.88 -4.51
CA ALA A 56 8.42 -3.04 -5.33
C ALA A 56 9.81 -3.66 -5.53
N ARG A 57 10.36 -4.34 -4.50
CA ARG A 57 11.66 -5.05 -4.58
C ARG A 57 11.55 -6.38 -5.33
N SER A 58 10.46 -7.11 -5.12
CA SER A 58 10.18 -8.38 -5.78
C SER A 58 9.54 -8.11 -7.14
N GLY A 59 10.38 -7.91 -8.15
CA GLY A 59 9.92 -7.84 -9.55
C GLY A 59 9.18 -9.11 -10.00
N PRO A 60 8.62 -9.11 -11.23
CA PRO A 60 7.91 -10.26 -11.76
C PRO A 60 8.77 -11.53 -11.70
N VAL A 61 8.25 -12.58 -11.06
CA VAL A 61 8.91 -13.90 -11.03
C VAL A 61 8.33 -14.74 -12.16
N SER A 62 9.21 -15.30 -13.00
CA SER A 62 8.80 -16.24 -14.04
C SER A 62 8.40 -17.56 -13.38
N LEU A 63 7.10 -17.90 -13.48
CA LEU A 63 6.56 -19.13 -12.91
C LEU A 63 6.65 -20.33 -13.88
N GLY A 64 7.30 -20.17 -15.04
CA GLY A 64 7.37 -21.20 -16.08
C GLY A 64 5.99 -21.54 -16.69
N LEU A 65 4.99 -20.67 -16.50
CA LEU A 65 3.66 -20.86 -17.07
C LEU A 65 3.73 -20.76 -18.59
N PRO A 66 3.04 -21.65 -19.33
CA PRO A 66 2.98 -21.57 -20.78
C PRO A 66 2.35 -20.23 -21.19
N VAL A 67 3.08 -19.46 -22.00
CA VAL A 67 2.59 -18.20 -22.54
C VAL A 67 1.49 -18.55 -23.54
N VAL A 68 0.23 -18.37 -23.14
CA VAL A 68 -0.88 -18.41 -24.09
C VAL A 68 -0.72 -17.20 -25.01
N PRO A 69 -0.53 -17.39 -26.33
CA PRO A 69 -0.45 -16.27 -27.25
C PRO A 69 -1.76 -15.49 -27.16
N HIS A 70 -1.69 -14.22 -26.76
CA HIS A 70 -2.84 -13.33 -26.86
C HIS A 70 -3.19 -13.23 -28.34
N GLN A 71 -4.32 -13.83 -28.76
CA GLN A 71 -4.85 -13.58 -30.10
C GLN A 71 -5.04 -12.07 -30.21
N LYS A 72 -4.25 -11.42 -31.07
CA LYS A 72 -4.48 -10.02 -31.43
C LYS A 72 -5.93 -9.93 -31.88
N PRO A 73 -6.74 -8.97 -31.37
CA PRO A 73 -8.09 -8.79 -31.87
C PRO A 73 -8.01 -8.63 -33.39
N GLN A 74 -8.66 -9.55 -34.10
CA GLN A 74 -8.79 -9.45 -35.55
C GLN A 74 -9.59 -8.19 -35.82
N VAL A 75 -8.91 -7.15 -36.28
CA VAL A 75 -9.54 -5.99 -36.90
C VAL A 75 -10.10 -6.49 -38.22
N THR A 76 -11.41 -6.76 -38.24
CA THR A 76 -12.15 -7.03 -39.47
C THR A 76 -12.20 -5.72 -40.27
N PRO A 77 -11.63 -5.64 -41.48
CA PRO A 77 -11.91 -4.55 -42.40
C PRO A 77 -13.23 -4.82 -43.13
N GLU A 78 -14.09 -3.80 -43.09
CA GLU A 78 -15.27 -3.46 -43.93
C GLU A 78 -16.17 -4.58 -44.47
#